data_AF-A0A920SG72-F1
#
_entry.id   AF-A0A920SG72-F1
#
_cell.length_a   1.000
_cell.length_b   1.000
_cell.length_c   1.000
_cell.angle_alpha   90.00
_cell.angle_beta   90.00
_cell.angle_gamma   90.00
#
_symmetry.space_group_name_H-M   'P 1'
#
loop_
_entity.id
_entity.type
_entity.pdbx_description
1 polymer ?
#
loop_
_entity_poly.entity_id
_entity_poly.type
_entity_poly.pdbx_seq_one_letter_code
_entity_poly.pdbx_strand_id
1 'polypeptide(L)'
;MSEDPRAHKPVTDHTRADLEAFALSMPADNGSDAADVARGFIATRAEPVIEKIHPNPWLPITWDLSKSDFVHGPCPDTVNPSLWRQAGFNAQHGLYEVIDGFYQVRGFDTSTVTFIRGDEGWVVIDPLTTTETARAAFDLVTEQLGERPVTAIIYTHSHVDHFGGILGVIDQEHLDSGEVPIVAPEGFVREAVAENLLAGPAMGRRAMYQFGMLLEWSEHGHVDQGLGKGVPTGSSALVPPTIEITKTGQELVLDGVRVEFQLTPESEAPAEMHFYFPDHRALCMAENCTGTMHNVLTLRGALVRDTLMWRAPTSTKLWTAGAMCPTWCSPATAGPIGAPKPSSAT
;
A
#
# COMPACT_ATOMS: atom_id res chain seq x y z
N MET A 1 -29.50 -28.90 -2.49
CA MET A 1 -28.40 -28.27 -3.25
C MET A 1 -29.03 -27.50 -4.39
N SER A 2 -28.55 -26.28 -4.69
CA SER A 2 -29.06 -25.51 -5.82
C SER A 2 -28.86 -26.30 -7.13
N GLU A 3 -29.90 -26.38 -7.95
CA GLU A 3 -29.82 -26.98 -9.29
C GLU A 3 -29.17 -26.04 -10.32
N ASP A 4 -28.88 -24.78 -9.95
CA ASP A 4 -28.16 -23.85 -10.84
C ASP A 4 -26.68 -24.31 -10.97
N PRO A 5 -26.22 -24.71 -12.16
CA PRO A 5 -24.83 -25.10 -12.35
C PRO A 5 -23.84 -23.97 -12.03
N ARG A 6 -24.27 -22.71 -12.04
CA ARG A 6 -23.46 -21.53 -11.72
C ARG A 6 -23.35 -21.24 -10.22
N ALA A 7 -24.21 -21.85 -9.39
CA ALA A 7 -24.13 -21.66 -7.94
C ALA A 7 -22.83 -22.26 -7.38
N HIS A 8 -22.30 -21.65 -6.32
CA HIS A 8 -21.18 -22.22 -5.56
C HIS A 8 -21.53 -23.64 -5.09
N LYS A 9 -20.54 -24.53 -5.19
CA LYS A 9 -20.67 -25.93 -4.77
C LYS A 9 -20.13 -26.07 -3.34
N PRO A 10 -20.66 -27.01 -2.53
CA PRO A 10 -20.09 -27.30 -1.22
C PRO A 10 -18.61 -27.67 -1.32
N VAL A 11 -17.82 -27.36 -0.29
CA VAL A 11 -16.45 -27.83 -0.21
C VAL A 11 -16.41 -29.37 -0.23
N THR A 12 -15.47 -29.93 -0.98
CA THR A 12 -15.28 -31.38 -1.03
C THR A 12 -14.48 -31.88 0.17
N ASP A 13 -14.62 -33.16 0.52
CA ASP A 13 -13.80 -33.78 1.59
C ASP A 13 -12.30 -33.65 1.29
N HIS A 14 -11.91 -33.68 0.02
CA HIS A 14 -10.52 -33.50 -0.40
C HIS A 14 -10.02 -32.09 -0.09
N THR A 15 -10.76 -31.06 -0.50
CA THR A 15 -10.40 -29.66 -0.20
C THR A 15 -10.34 -29.40 1.30
N ARG A 16 -11.29 -29.94 2.07
CA ARG A 16 -11.28 -29.82 3.54
C ARG A 16 -10.00 -30.43 4.14
N ALA A 17 -9.64 -31.65 3.72
CA ALA A 17 -8.44 -32.32 4.19
C ALA A 17 -7.16 -31.53 3.82
N ASP A 18 -7.09 -30.94 2.63
CA ASP A 18 -5.95 -30.12 2.21
C ASP A 18 -5.83 -28.83 3.03
N LEU A 19 -6.95 -28.17 3.34
CA LEU A 19 -6.99 -26.98 4.19
C LEU A 19 -6.58 -27.28 5.64
N GLU A 20 -7.05 -28.40 6.19
CA GLU A 20 -6.65 -28.87 7.53
C GLU A 20 -5.15 -29.21 7.57
N ALA A 21 -4.64 -29.91 6.56
CA ALA A 21 -3.21 -30.22 6.45
C ALA A 21 -2.36 -28.94 6.32
N PHE A 22 -2.83 -27.96 5.54
CA PHE A 22 -2.16 -26.68 5.40
C PHE A 22 -2.12 -25.92 6.74
N ALA A 23 -3.24 -25.87 7.48
CA ALA A 23 -3.31 -25.24 8.80
C ALA A 23 -2.27 -25.83 9.77
N LEU A 24 -2.11 -27.16 9.76
CA LEU A 24 -1.12 -27.86 10.59
C LEU A 24 0.33 -27.62 10.17
N SER A 25 0.58 -27.21 8.92
CA SER A 25 1.92 -26.90 8.41
C SER A 25 2.41 -25.49 8.77
N MET A 26 1.50 -24.60 9.15
CA MET A 26 1.82 -23.20 9.47
C MET A 26 2.58 -23.09 10.81
N PRO A 27 3.48 -22.10 10.94
CA PRO A 27 4.06 -21.78 12.23
C PRO A 27 2.97 -21.36 13.23
N ALA A 28 3.23 -21.57 14.52
CA ALA A 28 2.31 -21.11 15.55
C ALA A 28 2.18 -19.58 15.52
N ASP A 29 0.93 -19.10 15.46
CA ASP A 29 0.65 -17.66 15.56
C ASP A 29 0.76 -17.22 17.03
N ASN A 30 1.71 -16.33 17.30
CA ASN A 30 1.95 -15.76 18.62
C ASN A 30 1.21 -14.42 18.83
N GLY A 31 0.45 -13.97 17.83
CA GLY A 31 -0.32 -12.72 17.86
C GLY A 31 0.51 -11.45 17.62
N SER A 32 1.80 -11.53 17.30
CA SER A 32 2.63 -10.35 17.05
C SER A 32 2.13 -9.53 15.87
N ASP A 33 1.85 -10.18 14.74
CA ASP A 33 1.39 -9.48 13.53
C ASP A 33 0.05 -8.77 13.79
N ALA A 34 -0.86 -9.43 14.50
CA ALA A 34 -2.14 -8.83 14.87
C ALA A 34 -1.96 -7.59 15.75
N ALA A 35 -1.04 -7.66 16.73
CA ALA A 35 -0.71 -6.53 17.60
C ALA A 35 0.02 -5.41 16.87
N ASP A 36 0.85 -5.74 15.88
CA ASP A 36 1.57 -4.77 15.07
C ASP A 36 0.61 -4.04 14.10
N VAL A 37 -0.26 -4.77 13.39
CA VAL A 37 -1.26 -4.19 12.47
C VAL A 37 -2.22 -3.25 13.19
N ALA A 38 -2.69 -3.63 14.39
CA ALA A 38 -3.62 -2.81 15.17
C ALA A 38 -2.95 -1.60 15.88
N ARG A 39 -1.62 -1.53 15.91
CA ARG A 39 -0.89 -0.53 16.70
C ARG A 39 -1.10 0.87 16.14
N GLY A 40 -1.41 1.81 17.04
CA GLY A 40 -1.48 3.23 16.72
C GLY A 40 -2.77 3.65 16.04
N PHE A 41 -3.80 2.80 15.99
CA PHE A 41 -5.11 3.17 15.44
C PHE A 41 -5.66 4.44 16.12
N ILE A 42 -6.07 5.41 15.31
CA ILE A 42 -6.67 6.69 15.75
C ILE A 42 -8.17 6.67 15.47
N ALA A 43 -8.54 6.54 14.19
CA ALA A 43 -9.92 6.61 13.74
C ALA A 43 -10.08 5.98 12.35
N THR A 44 -11.32 5.80 11.92
CA THR A 44 -11.66 5.43 10.55
C THR A 44 -12.89 6.21 10.11
N ARG A 45 -13.23 6.18 8.81
CA ARG A 45 -14.41 6.91 8.32
C ARG A 45 -15.70 6.35 8.92
N ALA A 46 -16.58 7.24 9.38
CA ALA A 46 -17.92 6.88 9.84
C ALA A 46 -18.78 6.34 8.70
N GLU A 47 -18.68 6.96 7.51
CA GLU A 47 -19.31 6.48 6.28
C GLU A 47 -18.32 5.61 5.50
N PRO A 48 -18.55 4.29 5.36
CA PRO A 48 -17.56 3.37 4.77
C PRO A 48 -17.42 3.53 3.25
N VAL A 49 -18.43 4.10 2.58
CA VAL A 49 -18.45 4.29 1.13
C VAL A 49 -17.67 5.54 0.74
N ILE A 50 -16.71 5.38 -0.18
CA ILE A 50 -16.04 6.47 -0.88
C ILE A 50 -16.76 6.65 -2.22
N GLU A 51 -17.44 7.78 -2.35
CA GLU A 51 -18.21 8.12 -3.55
C GLU A 51 -17.29 8.45 -4.72
N LYS A 52 -17.78 8.16 -5.92
CA LYS A 52 -17.07 8.50 -7.15
C LYS A 52 -17.33 9.96 -7.52
N ILE A 53 -16.32 10.68 -8.00
CA ILE A 53 -16.52 12.08 -8.45
C ILE A 53 -17.48 12.12 -9.65
N HIS A 54 -17.37 11.13 -10.54
CA HIS A 54 -18.23 10.96 -11.70
C HIS A 54 -18.86 9.56 -11.69
N PRO A 55 -19.93 9.35 -10.89
CA PRO A 55 -20.57 8.05 -10.79
C PRO A 55 -21.30 7.70 -12.08
N ASN A 56 -21.37 6.41 -12.40
CA ASN A 56 -22.22 5.92 -13.48
C ASN A 56 -22.99 4.67 -13.03
N PRO A 57 -24.07 4.26 -13.73
CA PRO A 57 -24.92 3.15 -13.28
C PRO A 57 -24.22 1.81 -13.09
N TRP A 58 -23.05 1.60 -13.70
CA TRP A 58 -22.29 0.35 -13.64
C TRP A 58 -21.20 0.36 -12.57
N LEU A 59 -20.68 1.55 -12.23
CA LEU A 59 -19.64 1.79 -11.24
C LEU A 59 -20.02 3.05 -10.43
N PRO A 60 -20.99 2.93 -9.50
CA PRO A 60 -21.54 4.09 -8.81
C PRO A 60 -20.62 4.64 -7.72
N ILE A 61 -19.74 3.80 -7.16
CA ILE A 61 -18.86 4.15 -6.03
C ILE A 61 -17.40 3.85 -6.39
N THR A 62 -16.47 4.51 -5.70
CA THR A 62 -15.04 4.28 -5.86
C THR A 62 -14.58 3.09 -5.03
N TRP A 63 -14.94 3.11 -3.75
CA TRP A 63 -14.51 2.13 -2.75
C TRP A 63 -15.55 1.99 -1.64
N ASP A 64 -15.58 0.84 -0.98
CA ASP A 64 -16.44 0.61 0.18
C ASP A 64 -15.67 -0.24 1.19
N LEU A 65 -15.31 0.40 2.30
CA LEU A 65 -14.50 -0.17 3.37
C LEU A 65 -15.22 -1.36 4.04
N SER A 66 -16.55 -1.39 4.02
CA SER A 66 -17.36 -2.42 4.67
C SER A 66 -17.46 -3.73 3.87
N LYS A 67 -17.01 -3.74 2.60
CA LYS A 67 -17.08 -4.95 1.75
C LYS A 67 -16.34 -6.16 2.32
N SER A 68 -15.36 -5.93 3.18
CA SER A 68 -14.60 -6.98 3.83
C SER A 68 -15.06 -7.31 5.24
N ASP A 69 -16.17 -6.75 5.72
CA ASP A 69 -16.67 -6.97 7.08
C ASP A 69 -16.99 -8.43 7.35
N PHE A 70 -17.20 -9.27 6.33
CA PHE A 70 -17.38 -10.72 6.48
C PHE A 70 -16.10 -11.46 6.90
N VAL A 71 -14.91 -10.83 6.77
CA VAL A 71 -13.62 -11.43 7.12
C VAL A 71 -13.33 -11.26 8.61
N HIS A 72 -14.08 -12.00 9.43
CA HIS A 72 -13.92 -12.03 10.88
C HIS A 72 -14.18 -13.43 11.44
N GLY A 73 -13.65 -13.71 12.63
CA GLY A 73 -13.89 -14.99 13.31
C GLY A 73 -13.15 -16.19 12.69
N PRO A 74 -13.62 -17.42 12.97
CA PRO A 74 -12.99 -18.65 12.49
C PRO A 74 -12.90 -18.71 10.96
N CYS A 75 -11.80 -19.24 10.43
CA CYS A 75 -11.64 -19.45 8.99
C CYS A 75 -12.72 -20.40 8.45
N PRO A 76 -13.44 -20.02 7.38
CA PRO A 76 -14.40 -20.91 6.72
C PRO A 76 -13.67 -22.05 6.02
N ASP A 77 -14.38 -23.14 5.73
CA ASP A 77 -13.84 -24.32 5.04
C ASP A 77 -13.68 -24.12 3.52
N THR A 78 -13.92 -22.92 3.01
CA THR A 78 -13.84 -22.55 1.60
C THR A 78 -12.62 -21.68 1.27
N VAL A 79 -11.87 -21.24 2.28
CA VAL A 79 -10.75 -20.30 2.14
C VAL A 79 -9.47 -20.90 2.74
N ASN A 80 -8.31 -20.62 2.14
CA ASN A 80 -7.03 -20.99 2.74
C ASN A 80 -6.84 -20.27 4.10
N PRO A 81 -6.46 -20.96 5.19
CA PRO A 81 -6.36 -20.35 6.51
C PRO A 81 -5.29 -19.25 6.63
N SER A 82 -4.20 -19.34 5.86
CA SER A 82 -3.20 -18.26 5.80
C SER A 82 -3.73 -17.04 5.06
N LEU A 83 -4.47 -17.26 3.96
CA LEU A 83 -5.14 -16.16 3.24
C LEU A 83 -6.22 -15.50 4.10
N TRP A 84 -7.02 -16.27 4.85
CA TRP A 84 -8.03 -15.72 5.75
C TRP A 84 -7.41 -14.84 6.84
N ARG A 85 -6.29 -15.28 7.42
CA ARG A 85 -5.51 -14.48 8.38
C ARG A 85 -5.03 -13.16 7.76
N GLN A 86 -4.38 -13.23 6.59
CA GLN A 86 -3.92 -12.03 5.87
C GLN A 86 -5.07 -11.09 5.52
N ALA A 87 -6.19 -11.66 5.08
CA ALA A 87 -7.40 -10.92 4.70
C ALA A 87 -8.00 -10.16 5.88
N GLY A 88 -7.93 -10.72 7.09
CA GLY A 88 -8.36 -10.06 8.33
C GLY A 88 -7.43 -8.91 8.74
N PHE A 89 -6.13 -9.01 8.46
CA PHE A 89 -5.20 -7.90 8.66
C PHE A 89 -5.42 -6.78 7.66
N ASN A 90 -5.55 -7.11 6.37
CA ASN A 90 -5.84 -6.12 5.33
C ASN A 90 -7.22 -5.46 5.52
N ALA A 91 -8.16 -6.11 6.23
CA ALA A 91 -9.48 -5.56 6.50
C ALA A 91 -9.45 -4.46 7.58
N GLN A 92 -8.36 -4.31 8.32
CA GLN A 92 -8.21 -3.20 9.26
C GLN A 92 -7.92 -1.91 8.50
N HIS A 93 -8.90 -1.02 8.43
CA HIS A 93 -8.81 0.23 7.69
C HIS A 93 -8.95 1.45 8.61
N GLY A 94 -8.25 2.54 8.27
CA GLY A 94 -8.30 3.79 9.03
C GLY A 94 -6.98 4.53 9.09
N LEU A 95 -6.93 5.53 9.96
CA LEU A 95 -5.78 6.36 10.27
C LEU A 95 -5.03 5.77 11.47
N TYR A 96 -3.72 5.65 11.33
CA TYR A 96 -2.81 5.12 12.34
C TYR A 96 -1.62 6.04 12.56
N GLU A 97 -1.21 6.25 13.80
CA GLU A 97 0.10 6.80 14.13
C GLU A 97 1.14 5.68 14.14
N VAL A 98 2.13 5.77 13.25
CA VAL A 98 3.19 4.78 13.12
C VAL A 98 4.32 5.07 14.10
N ILE A 99 4.73 6.33 14.12
CA ILE A 99 5.64 6.97 15.08
C ILE A 99 5.20 8.42 15.23
N ASP A 100 5.71 9.13 16.25
CA ASP A 100 5.35 10.54 16.46
C ASP A 100 5.56 11.38 15.19
N GLY A 101 4.48 12.00 14.73
CA GLY A 101 4.47 12.83 13.51
C GLY A 101 4.32 12.07 12.19
N PHE A 102 4.25 10.74 12.19
CA PHE A 102 4.11 9.91 10.98
C PHE A 102 2.81 9.12 11.05
N TYR A 103 1.92 9.40 10.11
CA TYR A 103 0.58 8.85 10.08
C TYR A 103 0.32 8.11 8.78
N GLN A 104 -0.41 7.01 8.86
CA GLN A 104 -0.81 6.23 7.69
C GLN A 104 -2.31 6.08 7.61
N VAL A 105 -2.87 6.26 6.41
CA VAL A 105 -4.23 5.83 6.11
C VAL A 105 -4.16 4.51 5.33
N ARG A 106 -4.70 3.46 5.94
CA ARG A 106 -4.64 2.07 5.47
C ARG A 106 -6.03 1.58 5.05
N GLY A 107 -6.09 0.69 4.06
CA GLY A 107 -7.33 0.00 3.65
C GLY A 107 -8.33 0.86 2.87
N PHE A 108 -7.99 2.12 2.58
CA PHE A 108 -8.80 3.02 1.73
C PHE A 108 -8.60 2.75 0.24
N ASP A 109 -7.56 2.01 -0.09
CA ASP A 109 -7.10 1.64 -1.41
C ASP A 109 -6.33 0.30 -1.28
N THR A 110 -5.74 -0.18 -2.38
CA THR A 110 -4.83 -1.32 -2.35
C THR A 110 -3.54 -0.99 -1.59
N SER A 111 -3.04 0.23 -1.76
CA SER A 111 -1.83 0.76 -1.14
C SER A 111 -2.14 1.56 0.13
N THR A 112 -1.09 2.08 0.76
CA THR A 112 -1.17 2.96 1.92
C THR A 112 -0.61 4.33 1.57
N VAL A 113 -1.25 5.38 2.06
CA VAL A 113 -0.72 6.75 1.99
C VAL A 113 -0.16 7.14 3.35
N THR A 114 1.01 7.78 3.35
CA THR A 114 1.65 8.26 4.58
C THR A 114 1.66 9.80 4.60
N PHE A 115 1.31 10.38 5.74
CA PHE A 115 1.36 11.81 6.03
C PHE A 115 2.38 12.06 7.14
N ILE A 116 3.42 12.84 6.85
CA ILE A 116 4.47 13.19 7.79
C ILE A 116 4.33 14.67 8.14
N ARG A 117 4.23 14.96 9.44
CA ARG A 117 4.10 16.33 9.95
C ARG A 117 5.43 17.06 9.77
N GLY A 118 5.45 18.02 8.85
CA GLY A 118 6.54 18.98 8.68
C GLY A 118 6.38 20.21 9.58
N ASP A 119 7.23 21.20 9.33
CA ASP A 119 7.21 22.49 10.04
C ASP A 119 5.93 23.28 9.72
N GLU A 120 5.55 23.36 8.45
CA GLU A 120 4.40 24.11 7.95
C GLU A 120 3.19 23.23 7.61
N GLY A 121 3.43 22.03 7.07
CA GLY A 121 2.42 21.22 6.42
C GLY A 121 2.62 19.70 6.53
N TRP A 122 2.11 19.01 5.51
CA TRP A 122 2.26 17.56 5.33
C TRP A 122 3.23 17.25 4.19
N VAL A 123 4.23 16.42 4.48
CA VAL A 123 4.94 15.65 3.46
C VAL A 123 4.16 14.36 3.23
N VAL A 124 3.61 14.20 2.02
CA VAL A 124 2.77 13.06 1.65
C VAL A 124 3.59 12.04 0.86
N ILE A 125 3.43 10.76 1.18
CA ILE A 125 4.04 9.65 0.45
C ILE A 125 2.94 8.81 -0.14
N ASP A 126 3.04 8.55 -1.44
CA ASP A 126 2.18 7.65 -2.21
C ASP A 126 0.69 7.96 -2.08
N PRO A 127 0.16 8.98 -2.78
CA PRO A 127 -1.24 9.40 -2.67
C PRO A 127 -2.22 8.44 -3.37
N LEU A 128 -2.14 7.14 -3.09
CA LEU A 128 -3.09 6.09 -3.48
C LEU A 128 -3.34 5.97 -5.00
N THR A 129 -4.31 5.14 -5.39
CA THR A 129 -4.64 4.85 -6.79
C THR A 129 -5.53 5.93 -7.41
N THR A 130 -6.46 6.49 -6.63
CA THR A 130 -7.51 7.37 -7.15
C THR A 130 -7.62 8.67 -6.38
N THR A 131 -8.04 9.72 -7.07
CA THR A 131 -8.28 11.06 -6.51
C THR A 131 -9.28 10.97 -5.35
N GLU A 132 -10.30 10.13 -5.49
CA GLU A 132 -11.34 9.93 -4.49
C GLU A 132 -10.82 9.26 -3.21
N THR A 133 -10.02 8.19 -3.34
CA THR A 133 -9.44 7.50 -2.17
C THR A 133 -8.42 8.38 -1.44
N ALA A 134 -7.57 9.07 -2.19
CA ALA A 134 -6.58 9.99 -1.63
C ALA A 134 -7.22 11.18 -0.91
N ARG A 135 -8.28 11.76 -1.49
CA ARG A 135 -9.08 12.82 -0.85
C ARG A 135 -9.74 12.32 0.44
N ALA A 136 -10.38 11.15 0.41
CA ALA A 136 -11.01 10.58 1.59
C ALA A 136 -9.99 10.30 2.72
N ALA A 137 -8.77 9.89 2.37
CA ALA A 137 -7.68 9.73 3.32
C ALA A 137 -7.21 11.07 3.90
N PHE A 138 -7.05 12.10 3.07
CA PHE A 138 -6.64 13.43 3.50
C PHE A 138 -7.72 14.14 4.35
N ASP A 139 -8.98 13.95 4.03
CA ASP A 139 -10.12 14.43 4.82
C ASP A 139 -10.09 13.81 6.23
N LEU A 140 -9.85 12.50 6.34
CA LEU A 140 -9.74 11.81 7.63
C LEU A 140 -8.55 12.35 8.45
N VAL A 141 -7.41 12.57 7.82
CA VAL A 141 -6.23 13.18 8.47
C VAL A 141 -6.56 14.59 8.96
N THR A 142 -7.22 15.39 8.14
CA THR A 142 -7.64 16.76 8.47
C THR A 142 -8.62 16.80 9.64
N GLU A 143 -9.61 15.90 9.65
CA GLU A 143 -10.60 15.79 10.73
C GLU A 143 -9.94 15.46 12.07
N GLN A 144 -8.99 14.53 12.08
CA GLN A 144 -8.41 14.01 13.33
C GLN A 144 -7.19 14.81 13.82
N LEU A 145 -6.39 15.35 12.92
CA LEU A 145 -5.09 15.96 13.24
C LEU A 145 -5.03 17.47 12.95
N GLY A 146 -6.11 18.02 12.39
CA GLY A 146 -6.21 19.42 12.00
C GLY A 146 -5.75 19.68 10.57
N GLU A 147 -6.29 20.75 9.99
CA GLU A 147 -5.98 21.17 8.63
C GLU A 147 -4.53 21.68 8.53
N ARG A 148 -3.83 21.18 7.52
CA ARG A 148 -2.49 21.63 7.12
C ARG A 148 -2.33 21.48 5.61
N PRO A 149 -1.60 22.39 4.93
CA PRO A 149 -1.35 22.27 3.51
C PRO A 149 -0.41 21.08 3.21
N VAL A 150 -0.48 20.56 1.99
CA VAL A 150 0.54 19.62 1.49
C VAL A 150 1.73 20.42 0.98
N THR A 151 2.89 20.19 1.58
CA THR A 151 4.12 20.95 1.33
C THR A 151 5.15 20.17 0.52
N ALA A 152 5.04 18.85 0.46
CA ALA A 152 5.83 18.01 -0.44
C ALA A 152 5.13 16.68 -0.72
N ILE A 153 5.45 16.06 -1.85
CA ILE A 153 4.97 14.73 -2.22
C ILE A 153 6.16 13.86 -2.63
N ILE A 154 6.17 12.60 -2.20
CA ILE A 154 7.14 11.59 -2.60
C ILE A 154 6.39 10.42 -3.23
N TYR A 155 6.77 10.04 -4.45
CA TYR A 155 6.39 8.76 -5.04
C TYR A 155 7.51 7.76 -4.76
N THR A 156 7.21 6.67 -4.08
CA THR A 156 8.18 5.61 -3.82
C THR A 156 8.64 4.95 -5.11
N HIS A 157 7.71 4.70 -6.04
CA HIS A 157 7.96 3.99 -7.28
C HIS A 157 6.86 4.20 -8.33
N SER A 158 7.07 3.59 -9.50
CA SER A 158 6.35 3.86 -10.75
C SER A 158 5.03 3.10 -10.96
N HIS A 159 4.38 2.56 -9.92
CA HIS A 159 3.06 1.95 -10.04
C HIS A 159 1.91 2.91 -9.68
N VAL A 160 0.77 2.74 -10.36
CA VAL A 160 -0.37 3.69 -10.33
C VAL A 160 -1.01 3.84 -8.95
N ASP A 161 -0.96 2.81 -8.13
CA ASP A 161 -1.43 2.82 -6.75
C ASP A 161 -0.57 3.67 -5.80
N HIS A 162 0.54 4.21 -6.28
CA HIS A 162 1.46 5.05 -5.52
C HIS A 162 1.54 6.49 -6.03
N PHE A 163 0.85 6.85 -7.11
CA PHE A 163 0.82 8.23 -7.61
C PHE A 163 -0.55 8.67 -8.12
N GLY A 164 -1.43 7.73 -8.45
CA GLY A 164 -2.63 7.98 -9.23
C GLY A 164 -3.61 8.92 -8.54
N GLY A 165 -3.68 8.94 -7.22
CA GLY A 165 -4.59 9.80 -6.46
C GLY A 165 -4.05 11.17 -6.09
N ILE A 166 -2.93 11.63 -6.66
CA ILE A 166 -2.31 12.92 -6.30
C ILE A 166 -3.29 14.12 -6.32
N LEU A 167 -4.24 14.18 -7.25
CA LEU A 167 -5.23 15.28 -7.31
C LEU A 167 -6.27 15.25 -6.17
N GLY A 168 -6.20 14.24 -5.30
CA GLY A 168 -6.95 14.16 -4.06
C GLY A 168 -6.31 14.94 -2.91
N VAL A 169 -5.02 15.23 -3.00
CA VAL A 169 -4.24 15.89 -1.94
C VAL A 169 -3.66 17.24 -2.32
N ILE A 170 -3.59 17.55 -3.62
CA ILE A 170 -3.22 18.88 -4.14
C ILE A 170 -4.21 19.34 -5.20
N ASP A 171 -4.38 20.65 -5.34
CA ASP A 171 -5.23 21.28 -6.34
C ASP A 171 -4.44 21.78 -7.56
N GLN A 172 -5.16 22.34 -8.53
CA GLN A 172 -4.56 22.88 -9.75
C GLN A 172 -3.67 24.11 -9.48
N GLU A 173 -3.95 24.90 -8.44
CA GLU A 173 -3.15 26.08 -8.11
C GLU A 173 -1.74 25.68 -7.64
N HIS A 174 -1.64 24.64 -6.80
CA HIS A 174 -0.35 24.07 -6.39
C HIS A 174 0.43 23.48 -7.58
N LEU A 175 -0.28 22.87 -8.54
CA LEU A 175 0.35 22.36 -9.76
C LEU A 175 0.87 23.47 -10.67
N ASP A 176 0.09 24.54 -10.82
CA ASP A 176 0.42 25.66 -11.69
C ASP A 176 1.55 26.52 -11.10
N SER A 177 1.62 26.64 -9.76
CA SER A 177 2.70 27.37 -9.08
C SER A 177 4.04 26.60 -9.12
N GLY A 178 3.98 25.26 -9.07
CA GLY A 178 5.16 24.41 -8.96
C GLY A 178 5.88 24.53 -7.61
N GLU A 179 5.23 25.11 -6.61
CA GLU A 179 5.82 25.35 -5.28
C GLU A 179 5.91 24.08 -4.44
N VAL A 180 5.04 23.09 -4.68
CA VAL A 180 5.06 21.80 -3.99
C VAL A 180 6.08 20.87 -4.68
N PRO A 181 7.24 20.56 -4.06
CA PRO A 181 8.15 19.57 -4.59
C PRO A 181 7.49 18.19 -4.69
N ILE A 182 7.60 17.59 -5.87
CA ILE A 182 7.18 16.21 -6.15
C ILE A 182 8.44 15.42 -6.45
N VAL A 183 8.78 14.50 -5.56
CA VAL A 183 10.03 13.75 -5.56
C VAL A 183 9.76 12.32 -6.05
N ALA A 184 10.57 11.84 -6.99
CA ALA A 184 10.47 10.47 -7.49
C ALA A 184 11.86 9.91 -7.86
N PRO A 185 12.03 8.58 -7.98
CA PRO A 185 13.27 8.00 -8.52
C PRO A 185 13.48 8.39 -9.98
N GLU A 186 14.74 8.51 -10.40
CA GLU A 186 15.11 8.67 -11.81
C GLU A 186 14.41 7.62 -12.70
N GLY A 187 13.89 8.07 -13.84
CA GLY A 187 13.19 7.21 -14.79
C GLY A 187 11.70 6.99 -14.50
N PHE A 188 11.18 7.51 -13.38
CA PHE A 188 9.77 7.33 -12.96
C PHE A 188 8.74 7.56 -14.09
N VAL A 189 8.76 8.71 -14.77
CA VAL A 189 7.74 9.05 -15.79
C VAL A 189 7.77 8.07 -16.96
N ARG A 190 8.97 7.66 -17.38
CA ARG A 190 9.14 6.69 -18.46
C ARG A 190 8.47 5.37 -18.10
N GLU A 191 8.76 4.85 -16.91
CA GLU A 191 8.34 3.51 -16.50
C GLU A 191 6.85 3.48 -16.11
N ALA A 192 6.35 4.52 -15.45
CA ALA A 192 4.92 4.68 -15.13
C ALA A 192 4.03 4.66 -16.39
N VAL A 193 4.54 5.21 -17.50
CA VAL A 193 3.83 5.24 -18.78
C VAL A 193 4.09 3.97 -19.59
N ALA A 194 5.34 3.52 -19.71
CA ALA A 194 5.73 2.43 -20.61
C ALA A 194 5.06 1.10 -20.27
N GLU A 195 4.92 0.79 -18.97
CA GLU A 195 4.37 -0.48 -18.49
C GLU A 195 2.96 -0.76 -19.03
N ASN A 196 2.14 0.29 -19.17
CA ASN A 196 0.71 0.16 -19.39
C ASN A 196 0.28 0.44 -20.84
N LEU A 197 1.20 0.83 -21.73
CA LEU A 197 0.86 1.25 -23.09
C LEU A 197 0.70 0.07 -24.07
N LEU A 198 1.80 -0.60 -24.43
CA LEU A 198 1.82 -1.53 -25.56
C LEU A 198 0.95 -2.77 -25.33
N ALA A 199 0.98 -3.32 -24.12
CA ALA A 199 0.22 -4.50 -23.72
C ALA A 199 -1.00 -4.17 -22.84
N GLY A 200 -1.32 -2.88 -22.68
CA GLY A 200 -2.36 -2.39 -21.77
C GLY A 200 -3.70 -3.12 -21.85
N PRO A 201 -4.32 -3.27 -23.04
CA PRO A 201 -5.59 -3.99 -23.15
C PRO A 201 -5.54 -5.45 -22.69
N ALA A 202 -4.45 -6.16 -22.99
CA ALA A 202 -4.28 -7.55 -22.59
C ALA A 202 -4.01 -7.68 -21.08
N MET A 203 -3.14 -6.80 -20.56
CA MET A 203 -2.84 -6.72 -19.13
C MET A 203 -4.09 -6.37 -18.32
N GLY A 204 -4.86 -5.37 -18.74
CA GLY A 204 -6.11 -4.97 -18.10
C GLY A 204 -7.15 -6.10 -18.07
N ARG A 205 -7.32 -6.85 -19.17
CA ARG A 205 -8.23 -8.00 -19.17
C ARG A 205 -7.77 -9.11 -18.23
N ARG A 206 -6.47 -9.40 -18.16
CA ARG A 206 -5.91 -10.42 -17.25
C ARG A 206 -5.95 -9.97 -15.80
N ALA A 207 -5.77 -8.69 -15.54
CA ALA A 207 -5.89 -8.08 -14.23
C ALA A 207 -7.28 -8.33 -13.62
N MET A 208 -8.36 -8.32 -14.42
CA MET A 208 -9.70 -8.69 -13.93
C MET A 208 -9.77 -10.09 -13.29
N TYR A 209 -8.97 -11.04 -13.77
CA TYR A 209 -8.87 -12.39 -13.18
C TYR A 209 -7.99 -12.38 -11.94
N GLN A 210 -6.78 -11.82 -12.04
CA GLN A 210 -5.82 -11.76 -10.92
C GLN A 210 -6.44 -11.08 -9.69
N PHE A 211 -7.14 -9.98 -9.91
CA PHE A 211 -7.70 -9.14 -8.86
C PHE A 211 -9.14 -9.50 -8.48
N GLY A 212 -9.74 -10.51 -9.13
CA GLY A 212 -11.10 -10.96 -8.81
C GLY A 212 -12.16 -9.87 -8.97
N MET A 213 -11.96 -8.86 -9.83
CA MET A 213 -12.77 -7.63 -9.86
C MET A 213 -14.26 -7.83 -10.15
N LEU A 214 -14.65 -9.01 -10.65
CA LEU A 214 -16.03 -9.38 -10.98
C LEU A 214 -16.61 -10.42 -10.01
N LEU A 215 -15.85 -10.85 -9.01
CA LEU A 215 -16.31 -11.80 -8.00
C LEU A 215 -17.06 -11.05 -6.89
N GLU A 216 -18.09 -11.70 -6.34
CA GLU A 216 -18.74 -11.24 -5.12
C GLU A 216 -17.77 -11.33 -3.94
N TRP A 217 -17.81 -10.34 -3.05
CA TRP A 217 -17.00 -10.31 -1.84
C TRP A 217 -17.66 -11.23 -0.80
N SER A 218 -17.11 -12.43 -0.63
CA SER A 218 -17.64 -13.47 0.26
C SER A 218 -16.62 -14.58 0.48
N GLU A 219 -16.90 -15.50 1.42
CA GLU A 219 -16.12 -16.72 1.66
C GLU A 219 -16.04 -17.67 0.45
N HIS A 220 -16.87 -17.47 -0.59
CA HIS A 220 -16.87 -18.25 -1.82
C HIS A 220 -16.35 -17.49 -3.05
N GLY A 221 -15.96 -16.22 -2.89
CA GLY A 221 -15.57 -15.33 -3.98
C GLY A 221 -14.29 -14.55 -3.69
N HIS A 222 -14.33 -13.23 -3.84
CA HIS A 222 -13.20 -12.36 -3.53
C HIS A 222 -13.03 -12.22 -2.03
N VAL A 223 -11.89 -12.68 -1.50
CA VAL A 223 -11.53 -12.54 -0.09
C VAL A 223 -10.50 -11.45 0.12
N ASP A 224 -9.44 -11.43 -0.70
CA ASP A 224 -8.27 -10.55 -0.54
C ASP A 224 -7.35 -10.62 -1.77
N GLN A 225 -6.38 -9.71 -1.89
CA GLN A 225 -5.33 -9.75 -2.94
C GLN A 225 -3.92 -10.01 -2.39
N GLY A 226 -3.81 -10.39 -1.11
CA GLY A 226 -2.55 -10.63 -0.41
C GLY A 226 -1.94 -9.33 0.11
N LEU A 227 -1.63 -8.40 -0.80
CA LEU A 227 -1.02 -7.11 -0.45
C LEU A 227 -2.01 -6.12 0.20
N GLY A 228 -3.26 -6.15 -0.26
CA GLY A 228 -4.36 -5.29 0.17
C GLY A 228 -5.72 -5.92 -0.15
N LYS A 229 -6.81 -5.23 0.21
CA LYS A 229 -8.17 -5.77 0.02
C LYS A 229 -8.59 -5.84 -1.44
N GLY A 230 -8.18 -4.86 -2.25
CA GLY A 230 -8.58 -4.76 -3.65
C GLY A 230 -8.17 -3.42 -4.25
N VAL A 231 -8.39 -3.28 -5.56
CA VAL A 231 -8.08 -2.06 -6.31
C VAL A 231 -9.36 -1.24 -6.48
N PRO A 232 -9.39 0.03 -6.04
CA PRO A 232 -10.55 0.89 -6.23
C PRO A 232 -10.71 1.33 -7.69
N THR A 233 -11.91 1.82 -8.02
CA THR A 233 -12.17 2.41 -9.34
C THR A 233 -12.36 3.89 -9.21
N GLY A 234 -11.74 4.72 -10.05
CA GLY A 234 -11.85 6.17 -9.86
C GLY A 234 -11.04 6.93 -10.89
N SER A 235 -10.84 8.20 -10.62
CA SER A 235 -10.01 9.09 -11.43
C SER A 235 -8.56 8.99 -10.98
N SER A 236 -7.66 8.60 -11.89
CA SER A 236 -6.21 8.61 -11.65
C SER A 236 -5.53 9.67 -12.51
N ALA A 237 -4.47 10.27 -11.97
CA ALA A 237 -3.66 11.27 -12.65
C ALA A 237 -2.16 10.97 -12.46
N LEU A 238 -1.38 11.28 -13.48
CA LEU A 238 0.08 11.29 -13.40
C LEU A 238 0.55 12.74 -13.47
N VAL A 239 1.06 13.25 -12.35
CA VAL A 239 1.74 14.54 -12.30
C VAL A 239 3.25 14.27 -12.31
N PRO A 240 4.00 14.79 -13.29
CA PRO A 240 5.44 14.60 -13.36
C PRO A 240 6.18 15.09 -12.09
N PRO A 241 7.22 14.39 -11.64
CA PRO A 241 8.04 14.84 -10.53
C PRO A 241 8.79 16.13 -10.91
N THR A 242 8.96 17.02 -9.94
CA THR A 242 9.78 18.23 -10.07
C THR A 242 11.22 17.98 -9.61
N ILE A 243 11.45 16.92 -8.83
CA ILE A 243 12.77 16.51 -8.35
C ILE A 243 12.95 15.02 -8.60
N GLU A 244 14.05 14.66 -9.27
CA GLU A 244 14.47 13.26 -9.43
C GLU A 244 15.60 12.89 -8.46
N ILE A 245 15.48 11.72 -7.84
CA ILE A 245 16.57 11.08 -7.11
C ILE A 245 17.42 10.29 -8.10
N THR A 246 18.69 10.70 -8.27
CA THR A 246 19.57 10.14 -9.32
C THR A 246 20.73 9.31 -8.76
N LYS A 247 20.87 9.24 -7.43
CA LYS A 247 21.89 8.44 -6.76
C LYS A 247 21.50 8.06 -5.33
N THR A 248 21.97 6.90 -4.89
CA THR A 248 21.91 6.50 -3.48
C THR A 248 22.75 7.43 -2.61
N GLY A 249 22.21 7.80 -1.44
CA GLY A 249 22.78 8.77 -0.51
C GLY A 249 22.48 10.23 -0.90
N GLN A 250 21.61 10.47 -1.89
CA GLN A 250 21.06 11.81 -2.09
C GLN A 250 20.18 12.16 -0.88
N GLU A 251 20.38 13.35 -0.32
CA GLU A 251 19.60 13.85 0.81
C GLU A 251 18.74 15.05 0.37
N LEU A 252 17.51 15.13 0.89
CA LEU A 252 16.65 16.32 0.79
C LEU A 252 16.14 16.70 2.18
N VAL A 253 15.75 17.96 2.32
CA VAL A 253 14.94 18.43 3.45
C VAL A 253 13.62 18.92 2.88
N LEU A 254 12.54 18.27 3.27
CA LEU A 254 11.18 18.58 2.81
C LEU A 254 10.40 19.07 4.02
N ASP A 255 10.10 20.38 4.07
CA ASP A 255 9.34 20.99 5.17
C ASP A 255 9.88 20.62 6.56
N GLY A 256 11.21 20.80 6.74
CA GLY A 256 11.92 20.44 7.98
C GLY A 256 12.26 18.94 8.13
N VAL A 257 11.65 18.05 7.33
CA VAL A 257 11.89 16.61 7.39
C VAL A 257 13.11 16.22 6.56
N ARG A 258 14.16 15.72 7.23
CA ARG A 258 15.35 15.17 6.55
C ARG A 258 15.07 13.78 5.98
N VAL A 259 15.49 13.56 4.74
CA VAL A 259 15.31 12.28 4.02
C VAL A 259 16.60 11.91 3.29
N GLU A 260 17.12 10.71 3.53
CA GLU A 260 18.22 10.09 2.77
C GLU A 260 17.66 8.99 1.85
N PHE A 261 17.85 9.12 0.55
CA PHE A 261 17.29 8.21 -0.45
C PHE A 261 18.28 7.14 -0.89
N GLN A 262 17.77 5.96 -1.23
CA GLN A 262 18.51 4.86 -1.81
C GLN A 262 17.77 4.32 -3.02
N LEU A 263 18.38 4.43 -4.20
CA LEU A 263 17.80 3.88 -5.42
C LEU A 263 17.83 2.36 -5.39
N THR A 264 16.71 1.77 -5.82
CA THR A 264 16.51 0.33 -5.93
C THR A 264 15.83 0.01 -7.26
N PRO A 265 16.47 0.29 -8.41
CA PRO A 265 15.85 0.00 -9.70
C PRO A 265 15.76 -1.50 -9.94
N GLU A 266 14.81 -1.90 -10.79
CA GLU A 266 14.59 -3.29 -11.23
C GLU A 266 14.24 -4.28 -10.10
N SER A 267 13.74 -3.78 -8.97
CA SER A 267 13.25 -4.59 -7.86
C SER A 267 11.76 -4.90 -7.99
N GLU A 268 10.90 -4.36 -7.12
CA GLU A 268 9.44 -4.40 -7.32
C GLU A 268 9.05 -3.61 -8.59
N ALA A 269 9.61 -2.41 -8.78
CA ALA A 269 9.42 -1.64 -10.01
C ALA A 269 10.73 -1.28 -10.71
N PRO A 270 10.71 -1.00 -12.03
CA PRO A 270 11.89 -0.54 -12.75
C PRO A 270 12.49 0.75 -12.17
N ALA A 271 11.62 1.70 -11.78
CA ALA A 271 12.00 2.91 -11.04
C ALA A 271 11.38 2.87 -9.64
N GLU A 272 12.22 2.65 -8.63
CA GLU A 272 11.86 2.52 -7.21
C GLU A 272 13.01 2.99 -6.31
N MET A 273 12.67 3.44 -5.10
CA MET A 273 13.65 3.83 -4.09
C MET A 273 13.19 3.56 -2.66
N HIS A 274 14.14 3.22 -1.79
CA HIS A 274 13.99 3.31 -0.33
C HIS A 274 14.34 4.70 0.14
N PHE A 275 13.90 5.06 1.34
CA PHE A 275 14.40 6.27 2.00
C PHE A 275 14.33 6.19 3.52
N TYR A 276 15.27 6.86 4.16
CA TYR A 276 15.50 6.84 5.59
C TYR A 276 15.32 8.24 6.18
N PHE A 277 14.61 8.31 7.30
CA PHE A 277 14.39 9.51 8.09
C PHE A 277 15.35 9.48 9.29
N PRO A 278 16.55 10.09 9.20
CA PRO A 278 17.60 9.94 10.20
C PRO A 278 17.21 10.43 11.59
N ASP A 279 16.45 11.53 11.67
CA ASP A 279 16.04 12.15 12.94
C ASP A 279 15.00 11.29 13.69
N HIS A 280 14.30 10.42 12.96
CA HIS A 280 13.27 9.53 13.50
C HIS A 280 13.71 8.07 13.56
N ARG A 281 14.87 7.74 12.98
CA ARG A 281 15.34 6.35 12.78
C ARG A 281 14.28 5.47 12.12
N ALA A 282 13.59 6.02 11.13
CA ALA A 282 12.52 5.34 10.41
C ALA A 282 12.95 5.04 8.97
N LEU A 283 12.72 3.82 8.50
CA LEU A 283 13.13 3.36 7.17
C LEU A 283 11.91 2.98 6.35
N CYS A 284 11.74 3.67 5.22
CA CYS A 284 10.81 3.31 4.16
C CYS A 284 11.45 2.36 3.14
N MET A 285 10.90 1.16 3.08
CA MET A 285 11.34 0.08 2.20
C MET A 285 10.53 0.01 0.89
N ALA A 286 9.74 1.05 0.60
CA ALA A 286 8.78 1.06 -0.50
C ALA A 286 7.96 -0.25 -0.54
N GLU A 287 7.90 -0.92 -1.69
CA GLU A 287 7.20 -2.18 -1.86
C GLU A 287 8.14 -3.39 -1.97
N ASN A 288 9.43 -3.17 -1.75
CA ASN A 288 10.45 -4.20 -1.72
C ASN A 288 10.40 -5.12 -0.49
N CYS A 289 9.75 -4.68 0.60
CA CYS A 289 9.55 -5.47 1.80
C CYS A 289 8.15 -5.22 2.37
N THR A 290 7.27 -6.20 2.20
CA THR A 290 5.87 -6.16 2.61
C THR A 290 5.50 -7.43 3.39
N GLY A 291 4.24 -7.59 3.78
CA GLY A 291 3.74 -8.75 4.54
C GLY A 291 3.56 -10.04 3.75
N THR A 292 3.99 -10.06 2.50
CA THR A 292 3.80 -11.20 1.61
C THR A 292 5.04 -11.40 0.74
N MET A 293 5.24 -12.63 0.28
CA MET A 293 6.13 -12.86 -0.86
C MET A 293 5.57 -12.09 -2.06
N HIS A 294 6.37 -11.19 -2.62
CA HIS A 294 5.95 -10.37 -3.75
C HIS A 294 6.12 -11.12 -5.08
N ASN A 295 5.49 -10.59 -6.12
CA ASN A 295 5.56 -11.10 -7.46
C ASN A 295 6.96 -10.87 -8.05
N VAL A 296 7.64 -11.95 -8.43
CA VAL A 296 8.74 -11.90 -9.41
C VAL A 296 8.19 -11.75 -10.84
N LEU A 297 6.99 -12.29 -11.06
CA LEU A 297 6.22 -12.12 -12.28
C LEU A 297 4.74 -12.05 -11.91
N THR A 298 4.12 -10.90 -12.19
CA THR A 298 2.68 -10.71 -11.95
C THR A 298 1.84 -11.47 -12.98
N LEU A 299 0.75 -12.09 -12.54
CA LEU A 299 -0.11 -12.95 -13.38
C LEU A 299 -0.86 -12.16 -14.47
N ARG A 300 -1.09 -10.85 -14.27
CA ARG A 300 -1.65 -9.93 -15.27
C ARG A 300 -0.72 -9.75 -16.48
N GLY A 301 0.55 -10.10 -16.31
CA GLY A 301 1.60 -10.04 -17.32
C GLY A 301 2.39 -8.74 -17.22
N ALA A 302 3.69 -8.89 -17.04
CA ALA A 302 4.69 -7.83 -17.10
C ALA A 302 6.03 -8.45 -17.51
N LEU A 303 7.08 -7.64 -17.55
CA LEU A 303 8.45 -8.16 -17.57
C LEU A 303 8.73 -8.93 -16.27
N VAL A 304 9.57 -9.96 -16.34
CA VAL A 304 10.02 -10.70 -15.15
C VAL A 304 11.01 -9.80 -14.40
N ARG A 305 10.80 -9.64 -13.09
CA ARG A 305 11.66 -8.84 -12.20
C ARG A 305 12.95 -9.58 -11.85
N ASP A 306 14.01 -8.83 -11.61
CA ASP A 306 15.31 -9.41 -11.26
C ASP A 306 15.44 -9.63 -9.74
N THR A 307 15.23 -10.88 -9.32
CA THR A 307 15.37 -11.28 -7.90
C THR A 307 16.77 -11.07 -7.32
N LEU A 308 17.82 -11.07 -8.15
CA LEU A 308 19.18 -10.82 -7.69
C LEU A 308 19.39 -9.34 -7.40
N MET A 309 18.85 -8.48 -8.26
CA MET A 309 18.82 -7.03 -8.04
C MET A 309 17.95 -6.68 -6.82
N TRP A 310 16.78 -7.30 -6.66
CA TRP A 310 15.92 -7.10 -5.49
C TRP A 310 16.62 -7.44 -4.16
N ARG A 311 17.46 -8.49 -4.14
CA ARG A 311 18.23 -8.83 -2.93
C ARG A 311 19.25 -7.75 -2.55
N ALA A 312 19.92 -7.11 -3.49
CA ALA A 312 21.08 -6.25 -3.19
C ALA A 312 20.76 -5.05 -2.28
N PRO A 313 19.68 -4.26 -2.51
CA PRO A 313 19.25 -3.20 -1.60
C PRO A 313 18.98 -3.67 -0.17
N THR A 314 18.59 -4.93 0.03
CA THR A 314 18.30 -5.49 1.36
C THR A 314 19.54 -5.69 2.25
N SER A 315 20.74 -5.41 1.72
CA SER A 315 22.04 -5.63 2.39
C SER A 315 22.88 -4.37 2.59
N THR A 316 22.29 -3.19 2.36
CA THR A 316 22.97 -1.90 2.32
C THR A 316 23.00 -1.17 3.67
N LYS A 317 23.77 -0.07 3.74
CA LYS A 317 24.02 0.76 4.94
C LYS A 317 22.74 1.20 5.69
N LEU A 318 21.61 1.36 5.01
CA LEU A 318 20.34 1.70 5.65
C LEU A 318 19.81 0.57 6.56
N TRP A 319 20.14 -0.69 6.27
CA TRP A 319 19.75 -1.84 7.09
C TRP A 319 20.49 -1.93 8.43
N THR A 320 21.69 -1.35 8.51
CA THR A 320 22.54 -1.48 9.72
C THR A 320 22.32 -0.34 10.72
N ALA A 321 21.47 0.64 10.43
CA ALA A 321 21.23 1.81 11.27
C ALA A 321 20.37 1.53 12.54
N GLY A 322 19.95 0.29 12.77
CA GLY A 322 19.00 -0.06 13.84
C GLY A 322 17.69 0.72 13.69
N ALA A 323 17.31 0.98 12.44
CA ALA A 323 16.13 1.73 12.07
C ALA A 323 14.87 0.89 12.33
N MET A 324 13.81 1.55 12.78
CA MET A 324 12.48 0.98 12.74
C MET A 324 12.07 0.92 11.27
N CYS A 325 11.68 -0.27 10.81
CA CYS A 325 11.04 -0.46 9.53
C CYS A 325 9.53 -0.61 9.78
N PRO A 326 8.79 0.48 10.03
CA PRO A 326 7.38 0.41 9.77
C PRO A 326 7.22 0.09 8.28
N THR A 327 6.13 -0.54 7.91
CA THR A 327 5.87 -0.91 6.52
C THR A 327 5.02 0.18 5.90
N TRP A 328 5.43 0.64 4.72
CA TRP A 328 4.98 1.95 4.21
C TRP A 328 3.93 1.84 3.12
N CYS A 329 4.02 0.82 2.29
CA CYS A 329 3.22 0.68 1.09
C CYS A 329 2.07 -0.34 1.21
N SER A 330 2.04 -1.18 2.25
CA SER A 330 1.01 -2.23 2.43
C SER A 330 0.28 -2.12 3.78
N PRO A 331 -1.06 -2.27 3.80
CA PRO A 331 -1.88 -2.09 4.99
C PRO A 331 -1.70 -3.18 6.08
N ALA A 332 -1.39 -4.43 5.71
CA ALA A 332 -1.31 -5.58 6.65
C ALA A 332 0.05 -5.84 7.28
N THR A 333 0.93 -4.85 7.32
CA THR A 333 2.16 -4.96 8.08
C THR A 333 2.35 -3.74 8.97
N ALA A 334 2.86 -3.98 10.18
CA ALA A 334 3.74 -3.04 10.84
C ALA A 334 4.94 -3.86 11.32
N GLY A 335 6.16 -3.46 10.97
CA GLY A 335 7.34 -4.13 11.51
C GLY A 335 7.50 -3.87 13.01
N PRO A 336 8.27 -4.69 13.73
CA PRO A 336 8.57 -4.45 15.14
C PRO A 336 9.24 -3.09 15.33
N ILE A 337 8.62 -2.27 16.19
CA ILE A 337 9.13 -0.98 16.63
C ILE A 337 10.08 -1.24 17.81
N GLY A 338 11.38 -1.28 17.55
CA GLY A 338 12.40 -1.08 18.59
C GLY A 338 13.58 -2.06 18.57
N ALA A 339 14.77 -1.52 18.33
CA ALA A 339 15.97 -1.98 19.04
C ALA A 339 16.11 -1.14 20.32
N PRO A 340 16.44 -1.73 21.49
CA PRO A 340 16.68 -0.96 22.71
C PRO A 340 17.79 0.06 22.47
N LYS A 341 17.67 1.25 23.09
CA LYS A 341 18.75 2.23 23.16
C LYS A 341 20.02 1.49 23.64
N PRO A 342 21.18 1.60 22.95
CA PRO A 342 22.41 1.09 23.52
C PRO A 342 22.56 1.76 24.88
N SER A 343 22.69 0.95 25.94
CA SER A 343 23.01 1.48 27.26
C SER A 343 24.28 2.32 27.10
N SER A 344 24.24 3.56 27.57
CA SER A 344 25.44 4.34 27.74
C SER A 344 26.31 3.62 28.76
N ALA A 345 27.22 2.77 28.28
CA ALA A 345 28.33 2.30 29.08
C ALA A 345 29.21 3.52 29.34
N THR A 346 29.15 4.01 30.58
CA THR A 346 30.09 4.95 31.20
C THR A 346 31.50 4.40 31.24
#